data_AF-A0A7R9WCU2-F1
#
_entry.id   AF-A0A7R9WCU2-F1
#
_cell.length_a   1.000
_cell.length_b   1.000
_cell.length_c   1.000
_cell.angle_alpha   90.00
_cell.angle_beta   90.00
_cell.angle_gamma   90.00
#
_symmetry.space_group_name_H-M   'P 1'
#
loop_
_entity.id
_entity.type
_entity.pdbx_description
1 polymer ?
#
loop_
_entity_poly.entity_id
_entity_poly.type
_entity_poly.pdbx_seq_one_letter_code
_entity_poly.pdbx_strand_id
1 'polypeptide(L)'
;SHIACFVPFLRNVAENVPTDKSTSTWVSAPPTTDRIRRASIFLKASAENDFMSAVQEGIDESGNRECWKESVAILTKSAAMDENEAEALLADGLNWKAWAKASPFMRKYAKPVQPDAEKLKEALCWLKEGPLELDQDQLQYALRDSPKVFLSSPEDKYEKALAAAPKKFKDPSVFRDMLLIDPSVLDCYYNCDVGDEGCSSECGNCWVAYERR
;
A
#
# COMPACT_ATOMS: atom_id res chain seq x y z
N SER A 1 24.68 -3.04 -9.61
CA SER A 1 24.76 -3.58 -8.24
C SER A 1 23.42 -4.20 -7.86
N HIS A 2 23.34 -5.52 -7.82
CA HIS A 2 22.15 -6.26 -7.40
C HIS A 2 22.02 -6.09 -5.87
N ILE A 3 20.95 -5.46 -5.40
CA ILE A 3 20.63 -5.43 -3.96
C ILE A 3 19.99 -6.79 -3.69
N ALA A 4 20.71 -7.66 -2.99
CA ALA A 4 20.12 -8.91 -2.51
C ALA A 4 19.14 -8.57 -1.38
N CYS A 5 17.88 -8.86 -1.64
CA CYS A 5 16.81 -8.86 -0.67
C CYS A 5 16.86 -10.18 0.11
N PHE A 6 16.86 -10.10 1.43
CA PHE A 6 16.83 -11.28 2.29
C PHE A 6 15.46 -11.33 2.93
N VAL A 7 14.50 -12.00 2.29
CA VAL A 7 13.19 -12.26 2.89
C VAL A 7 13.34 -13.47 3.82
N PRO A 8 12.96 -13.39 5.10
CA PRO A 8 12.92 -14.55 5.97
C PRO A 8 11.86 -15.54 5.45
N PHE A 9 12.33 -16.71 5.01
CA PHE A 9 11.52 -17.78 4.45
C PHE A 9 10.54 -18.33 5.51
N LEU A 10 9.26 -17.96 5.42
CA LEU A 10 8.20 -18.55 6.24
C LEU A 10 7.96 -20.00 5.81
N ARG A 11 8.35 -20.93 6.69
CA ARG A 11 8.28 -22.37 6.50
C ARG A 11 6.83 -22.85 6.61
N ASN A 12 6.24 -23.23 5.48
CA ASN A 12 4.94 -23.88 5.37
C ASN A 12 4.81 -25.12 6.27
N VAL A 13 3.77 -25.15 7.11
CA VAL A 13 3.24 -26.37 7.74
C VAL A 13 2.16 -26.90 6.80
N ALA A 14 2.46 -28.03 6.17
CA ALA A 14 1.53 -28.78 5.35
C ALA A 14 0.69 -29.71 6.23
N GLU A 15 -0.64 -29.61 6.17
CA GLU A 15 -1.52 -30.70 6.58
C GLU A 15 -2.68 -30.89 5.60
N ASN A 16 -2.92 -32.17 5.33
CA ASN A 16 -3.72 -32.76 4.28
C ASN A 16 -5.22 -32.41 4.33
N VAL A 17 -5.82 -32.13 3.17
CA VAL A 17 -7.29 -32.09 3.01
C VAL A 17 -7.70 -33.01 1.86
N PRO A 18 -8.72 -33.88 2.01
CA PRO A 18 -9.15 -34.82 0.99
C PRO A 18 -9.88 -34.12 -0.16
N THR A 19 -9.55 -34.53 -1.38
CA THR A 19 -10.26 -34.17 -2.61
C THR A 19 -11.64 -34.81 -2.67
N ASP A 20 -12.67 -33.98 -2.75
CA ASP A 20 -14.00 -34.41 -3.20
C ASP A 20 -14.36 -33.69 -4.52
N LYS A 21 -14.71 -34.48 -5.53
CA LYS A 21 -14.91 -34.05 -6.92
C LYS A 21 -16.36 -33.63 -7.12
N SER A 22 -16.63 -32.32 -7.15
CA SER A 22 -17.88 -31.78 -7.67
C SER A 22 -17.58 -30.84 -8.83
N THR A 23 -17.79 -31.34 -10.05
CA THR A 23 -17.75 -30.57 -11.30
C THR A 23 -18.98 -29.67 -11.39
N SER A 24 -18.80 -28.40 -11.04
CA SER A 24 -19.71 -27.31 -11.38
C SER A 24 -19.07 -26.49 -12.50
N THR A 25 -19.62 -26.61 -13.71
CA THR A 25 -19.18 -25.85 -14.89
C THR A 25 -19.72 -24.43 -14.80
N TRP A 26 -18.95 -23.54 -14.18
CA TRP A 26 -19.19 -22.09 -14.24
C TRP A 26 -18.62 -21.54 -15.54
N VAL A 27 -19.49 -21.03 -16.40
CA VAL A 27 -19.10 -20.25 -17.57
C VAL A 27 -18.72 -18.86 -17.08
N SER A 28 -17.43 -18.64 -16.84
CA SER A 28 -16.88 -17.32 -16.54
C SER A 28 -16.87 -16.48 -17.82
N ALA A 29 -17.66 -15.43 -17.85
CA ALA A 29 -17.48 -14.35 -18.81
C ALA A 29 -16.11 -13.69 -18.56
N PRO A 30 -15.35 -13.34 -19.61
CA PRO A 30 -14.07 -12.65 -19.43
C PRO A 30 -14.32 -11.30 -18.75
N PRO A 31 -13.52 -10.91 -17.74
CA PRO A 31 -13.60 -9.58 -17.17
C PRO A 31 -13.24 -8.58 -18.27
N THR A 32 -14.22 -7.74 -18.65
CA THR A 32 -14.00 -6.57 -19.50
C THR A 32 -12.97 -5.67 -18.84
N THR A 33 -11.75 -5.67 -19.38
CA THR A 33 -10.58 -4.87 -19.01
C THR A 33 -10.70 -3.39 -19.37
N ASP A 34 -11.91 -2.81 -19.38
CA ASP A 34 -12.19 -1.52 -20.02
C ASP A 34 -12.61 -0.41 -19.05
N ARG A 35 -12.05 -0.43 -17.84
CA ARG A 35 -12.09 0.71 -16.90
C ARG A 35 -10.70 1.09 -16.39
N ILE A 36 -9.72 1.13 -17.29
CA ILE A 36 -8.54 1.96 -17.06
C ILE A 36 -9.03 3.42 -17.12
N ARG A 37 -9.13 4.03 -15.95
CA ARG A 37 -9.51 5.43 -15.69
C ARG A 37 -8.44 6.37 -16.27
N ARG A 38 -8.38 6.48 -17.60
CA ARG A 38 -7.23 7.00 -18.36
C ARG A 38 -7.17 8.53 -18.56
N ALA A 39 -7.75 9.34 -17.68
CA ALA A 39 -7.89 10.78 -17.96
C ALA A 39 -7.63 11.73 -16.76
N SER A 40 -6.69 11.42 -15.87
CA SER A 40 -6.35 12.35 -14.76
C SER A 40 -4.86 12.53 -14.44
N ILE A 41 -3.94 11.78 -15.05
CA ILE A 41 -2.57 11.68 -14.52
C ILE A 41 -1.67 12.86 -14.96
N PHE A 42 -1.88 13.44 -16.14
CA PHE A 42 -0.89 14.36 -16.72
C PHE A 42 -1.02 15.86 -16.33
N LEU A 43 -2.16 16.29 -15.78
CA LEU A 43 -2.40 17.71 -15.44
C LEU A 43 -2.21 18.05 -13.94
N LYS A 44 -1.90 17.07 -13.08
CA LYS A 44 -1.71 17.29 -11.62
C LYS A 44 -0.27 17.62 -11.20
N ALA A 45 0.72 17.20 -11.98
CA ALA A 45 2.13 17.29 -11.59
C ALA A 45 2.63 18.73 -11.34
N SER A 46 2.13 19.73 -12.07
CA SER A 46 2.64 21.11 -11.96
C SER A 46 2.08 21.90 -10.77
N ALA A 47 0.90 21.54 -10.25
CA ALA A 47 0.32 22.16 -9.04
C ALA A 47 0.65 21.35 -7.77
N GLU A 48 1.15 20.12 -7.92
CA GLU A 48 1.55 19.29 -6.78
C GLU A 48 2.91 19.72 -6.19
N ASN A 49 3.80 20.40 -6.89
CA ASN A 49 5.12 20.70 -6.30
C ASN A 49 5.19 21.98 -5.45
N ASP A 50 4.12 22.78 -5.39
CA ASP A 50 4.10 24.03 -4.60
C ASP A 50 4.27 23.79 -3.09
N PHE A 51 4.05 22.57 -2.59
CA PHE A 51 4.21 22.25 -1.17
C PHE A 51 5.60 21.68 -0.81
N MET A 52 6.44 21.34 -1.79
CA MET A 52 7.69 20.63 -1.55
C MET A 52 8.70 21.47 -0.77
N SER A 53 8.77 22.78 -1.02
CA SER A 53 9.63 23.68 -0.25
C SER A 53 9.29 23.65 1.25
N ALA A 54 8.01 23.64 1.60
CA ALA A 54 7.58 23.52 2.99
C ALA A 54 7.90 22.14 3.58
N VAL A 55 7.74 21.06 2.79
CA VAL A 55 8.14 19.71 3.22
C VAL A 55 9.63 19.65 3.54
N GLN A 56 10.48 20.21 2.68
CA GLN A 56 11.93 20.24 2.88
C GLN A 56 12.33 21.03 4.13
N GLU A 57 11.71 22.19 4.37
CA GLU A 57 11.88 22.95 5.61
C GLU A 57 11.46 22.12 6.84
N GLY A 58 10.31 21.45 6.79
CA GLY A 58 9.86 20.61 7.91
C GLY A 58 10.77 19.41 8.19
N ILE A 59 11.41 18.85 7.15
CA ILE A 59 12.39 17.76 7.30
C ILE A 59 13.70 18.29 7.89
N ASP A 60 14.10 19.52 7.55
CA ASP A 60 15.26 20.19 8.16
C ASP A 60 15.04 20.42 9.65
N GLU A 61 13.87 20.98 9.99
CA GLU A 61 13.47 21.23 11.37
C GLU A 61 13.40 19.94 12.18
N SER A 62 13.02 18.82 11.57
CA SER A 62 12.99 17.52 12.24
C SER A 62 14.35 16.84 12.36
N GLY A 63 15.38 17.32 11.65
CA GLY A 63 16.72 16.74 11.63
C GLY A 63 16.84 15.44 10.83
N ASN A 64 15.89 15.12 9.93
CA ASN A 64 15.84 13.84 9.20
C ASN A 64 16.23 13.97 7.71
N ARG A 65 16.98 15.01 7.33
CA ARG A 65 17.37 15.25 5.92
C ARG A 65 18.13 14.09 5.29
N GLU A 66 19.03 13.44 6.04
CA GLU A 66 19.83 12.33 5.51
C GLU A 66 18.94 11.11 5.24
N CYS A 67 18.15 10.68 6.22
CA CYS A 67 17.17 9.60 6.07
C CYS A 67 16.17 9.85 4.93
N TRP A 68 15.77 11.11 4.73
CA TRP A 68 14.91 11.51 3.61
C TRP A 68 15.59 11.29 2.26
N LYS A 69 16.80 11.81 2.07
CA LYS A 69 17.57 11.65 0.82
C LYS A 69 17.83 10.18 0.51
N GLU A 70 18.17 9.39 1.52
CA GLU A 70 18.35 7.95 1.37
C GLU A 70 17.05 7.26 0.95
N SER A 71 15.93 7.62 1.56
CA SER A 71 14.60 7.09 1.21
C SER A 71 14.22 7.42 -0.23
N VAL A 72 14.46 8.66 -0.68
CA VAL A 72 14.27 9.08 -2.07
C VAL A 72 15.17 8.27 -3.00
N ALA A 73 16.46 8.12 -2.69
CA ALA A 73 17.38 7.33 -3.52
C ALA A 73 16.97 5.86 -3.63
N ILE A 74 16.45 5.27 -2.55
CA ILE A 74 15.91 3.90 -2.53
C ILE A 74 14.69 3.79 -3.44
N LEU A 75 13.75 4.76 -3.40
CA LEU A 75 12.58 4.79 -4.27
C LEU A 75 12.96 4.96 -5.74
N THR A 76 13.79 5.95 -6.07
CA THR A 76 14.30 6.19 -7.43
C THR A 76 14.93 4.92 -8.00
N LYS A 77 15.78 4.23 -7.23
CA LYS A 77 16.46 3.02 -7.68
C LYS A 77 15.53 1.81 -7.78
N SER A 78 14.68 1.59 -6.78
CA SER A 78 13.89 0.37 -6.68
C SER A 78 12.63 0.43 -7.54
N ALA A 79 12.00 1.60 -7.62
CA ALA A 79 10.80 1.81 -8.43
C ALA A 79 11.12 2.43 -9.81
N ALA A 80 12.38 2.72 -10.13
CA ALA A 80 12.82 3.25 -11.44
C ALA A 80 12.03 4.52 -11.84
N MET A 81 11.87 5.43 -10.87
CA MET A 81 11.17 6.71 -11.01
C MET A 81 12.17 7.86 -10.90
N ASP A 82 11.77 9.05 -11.34
CA ASP A 82 12.60 10.24 -11.16
C ASP A 82 12.63 10.72 -9.70
N GLU A 83 13.65 11.48 -9.36
CA GLU A 83 13.88 11.94 -7.98
C GLU A 83 12.75 12.83 -7.46
N ASN A 84 12.19 13.70 -8.31
CA ASN A 84 11.11 14.61 -7.89
C ASN A 84 9.81 13.83 -7.65
N GLU A 85 9.49 12.87 -8.52
CA GLU A 85 8.36 11.97 -8.34
C GLU A 85 8.53 11.13 -7.07
N ALA A 86 9.70 10.55 -6.84
CA ALA A 86 10.01 9.80 -5.62
C ALA A 86 9.82 10.66 -4.36
N GLU A 87 10.29 11.90 -4.38
CA GLU A 87 10.16 12.85 -3.26
C GLU A 87 8.68 13.19 -2.99
N ALA A 88 7.90 13.43 -4.03
CA ALA A 88 6.47 13.73 -3.91
C ALA A 88 5.66 12.53 -3.37
N LEU A 89 5.97 11.31 -3.84
CA LEU A 89 5.32 10.08 -3.35
C LEU A 89 5.68 9.78 -1.90
N LEU A 90 6.95 9.99 -1.51
CA LEU A 90 7.39 9.85 -0.14
C LEU A 90 6.67 10.85 0.77
N ALA A 91 6.53 12.10 0.31
CA ALA A 91 5.81 13.13 1.04
C ALA A 91 4.32 12.80 1.23
N ASP A 92 3.68 12.20 0.24
CA ASP A 92 2.29 11.76 0.35
C ASP A 92 2.18 10.55 1.29
N GLY A 93 2.99 9.52 1.07
CA GLY A 93 2.94 8.26 1.82
C GLY A 93 3.21 8.42 3.32
N LEU A 94 4.05 9.38 3.69
CA LEU A 94 4.41 9.68 5.09
C LEU A 94 3.59 10.85 5.69
N ASN A 95 2.55 11.32 4.99
CA ASN A 95 1.67 12.45 5.37
C ASN A 95 2.37 13.82 5.50
N TRP A 96 3.57 14.01 4.97
CA TRP A 96 4.24 15.31 4.91
C TRP A 96 3.51 16.29 3.99
N LYS A 97 2.90 15.81 2.91
CA LYS A 97 2.04 16.61 2.02
C LYS A 97 0.86 17.23 2.76
N ALA A 98 0.20 16.44 3.61
CA ALA A 98 -0.90 16.93 4.43
C ALA A 98 -0.42 17.94 5.48
N TRP A 99 0.74 17.69 6.11
CA TRP A 99 1.37 18.63 7.04
C TRP A 99 1.72 19.96 6.35
N ALA A 100 2.33 19.93 5.17
CA ALA A 100 2.74 21.13 4.44
C ALA A 100 1.55 22.01 4.02
N LYS A 101 0.44 21.36 3.62
CA LYS A 101 -0.82 22.04 3.26
C LYS A 101 -1.63 22.51 4.47
N ALA A 102 -1.33 22.02 5.67
CA ALA A 102 -2.01 22.44 6.88
C ALA A 102 -1.65 23.90 7.24
N SER A 103 -2.59 24.61 7.85
CA SER A 103 -2.33 25.95 8.39
C SER A 103 -1.25 25.90 9.47
N PRO A 104 -0.52 27.00 9.75
CA PRO A 104 0.51 27.02 10.79
C PRO A 104 0.01 26.53 12.16
N PHE A 105 -1.24 26.85 12.51
CA PHE A 105 -1.87 26.35 13.74
C PHE A 105 -2.16 24.83 13.71
N MET A 106 -2.46 24.25 12.55
CA MET A 106 -2.73 22.81 12.43
C MET A 106 -1.45 21.97 12.33
N ARG A 107 -0.34 22.55 11.85
CA ARG A 107 0.95 21.86 11.73
C ARG A 107 1.47 21.31 13.06
N LYS A 108 1.22 21.98 14.19
CA LYS A 108 1.57 21.45 15.54
C LYS A 108 0.82 20.19 15.94
N TYR A 109 -0.31 19.89 15.28
CA TYR A 109 -1.12 18.70 15.54
C TYR A 109 -0.95 17.62 14.47
N ALA A 110 -0.54 18.00 13.26
CA ALA A 110 -0.17 17.06 12.22
C ALA A 110 1.18 16.41 12.58
N LYS A 111 1.19 15.09 12.74
CA LYS A 111 2.39 14.31 13.02
C LYS A 111 2.74 13.47 11.79
N PRO A 112 3.47 14.03 10.80
CA PRO A 112 3.95 13.23 9.69
C PRO A 112 4.88 12.13 10.21
N VAL A 113 4.91 11.01 9.50
CA VAL A 113 5.77 9.87 9.84
C VAL A 113 7.20 10.21 9.42
N GLN A 114 8.17 9.98 10.30
CA GLN A 114 9.57 10.21 9.96
C GLN A 114 10.03 9.14 8.97
N PRO A 115 10.84 9.52 7.96
CA PRO A 115 11.37 8.56 7.01
C PRO A 115 12.30 7.57 7.70
N ASP A 116 12.16 6.29 7.36
CA ASP A 116 13.01 5.19 7.82
C ASP A 116 13.44 4.41 6.59
N ALA A 117 14.69 4.64 6.16
CA ALA A 117 15.21 4.12 4.91
C ALA A 117 15.27 2.58 4.91
N GLU A 118 15.54 1.97 6.08
CA GLU A 118 15.60 0.51 6.21
C GLU A 118 14.21 -0.10 6.07
N LYS A 119 13.22 0.42 6.78
CA LYS A 119 11.82 -0.05 6.66
C LYS A 119 11.24 0.18 5.27
N LEU A 120 11.60 1.30 4.63
CA LEU A 120 11.18 1.56 3.26
C LEU A 120 11.77 0.53 2.29
N LYS A 121 13.05 0.19 2.46
CA LYS A 121 13.70 -0.85 1.67
C LYS A 121 13.05 -2.21 1.90
N GLU A 122 12.76 -2.58 3.14
CA GLU A 122 12.05 -3.81 3.49
C GLU A 122 10.65 -3.85 2.87
N ALA A 123 9.89 -2.76 2.97
CA ALA A 123 8.58 -2.63 2.36
C ALA A 123 8.64 -2.84 0.84
N LEU A 124 9.54 -2.15 0.14
CA LEU A 124 9.68 -2.28 -1.32
C LEU A 124 10.16 -3.68 -1.73
N CYS A 125 11.00 -4.30 -0.92
CA CYS A 125 11.46 -5.66 -1.10
C CYS A 125 10.29 -6.65 -0.98
N TRP A 126 9.49 -6.52 0.07
CA TRP A 126 8.30 -7.34 0.32
C TRP A 126 7.26 -7.19 -0.79
N LEU A 127 7.07 -5.99 -1.35
CA LEU A 127 6.15 -5.79 -2.47
C LEU A 127 6.57 -6.56 -3.74
N LYS A 128 7.88 -6.74 -3.94
CA LYS A 128 8.43 -7.43 -5.12
C LYS A 128 8.55 -8.93 -4.94
N GLU A 129 8.96 -9.37 -3.75
CA GLU A 129 9.33 -10.77 -3.47
C GLU A 129 8.34 -11.49 -2.55
N GLY A 130 7.44 -10.75 -1.92
CA GLY A 130 6.38 -11.28 -1.07
C GLY A 130 5.15 -11.72 -1.88
N PRO A 131 4.00 -11.94 -1.21
CA PRO A 131 2.82 -12.57 -1.83
C PRO A 131 2.18 -11.75 -2.96
N LEU A 132 2.53 -10.46 -3.08
CA LEU A 132 2.04 -9.61 -4.17
C LEU A 132 2.83 -9.77 -5.46
N GLU A 133 4.11 -10.16 -5.38
CA GLU A 133 5.00 -10.35 -6.52
C GLU A 133 4.83 -9.24 -7.58
N LEU A 134 4.85 -7.97 -7.15
CA LEU A 134 4.61 -6.85 -8.06
C LEU A 134 5.79 -6.72 -9.02
N ASP A 135 5.51 -6.75 -10.32
CA ASP A 135 6.49 -6.38 -11.32
C ASP A 135 6.82 -4.87 -11.23
N GLN A 136 7.81 -4.44 -12.01
CA GLN A 136 8.29 -3.06 -11.95
C GLN A 136 7.20 -2.03 -12.30
N ASP A 137 6.34 -2.33 -13.29
CA ASP A 137 5.31 -1.42 -13.77
C ASP A 137 4.14 -1.38 -12.78
N GLN A 138 3.75 -2.54 -12.25
CA GLN A 138 2.75 -2.68 -11.20
C GLN A 138 3.18 -1.96 -9.92
N LEU A 139 4.45 -2.08 -9.51
CA LEU A 139 4.98 -1.37 -8.35
C LEU A 139 4.88 0.14 -8.55
N GLN A 140 5.31 0.66 -9.70
CA GLN A 140 5.19 2.10 -9.98
C GLN A 140 3.73 2.56 -9.92
N TYR A 141 2.82 1.81 -10.54
CA TYR A 141 1.40 2.13 -10.55
C TYR A 141 0.82 2.13 -9.13
N ALA A 142 1.09 1.09 -8.36
CA ALA A 142 0.65 0.94 -6.98
C ALA A 142 1.13 2.10 -6.08
N LEU A 143 2.42 2.46 -6.19
CA LEU A 143 3.00 3.57 -5.44
C LEU A 143 2.40 4.93 -5.83
N ARG A 144 2.09 5.15 -7.11
CA ARG A 144 1.46 6.39 -7.58
C ARG A 144 0.01 6.53 -7.15
N ASP A 145 -0.73 5.43 -7.19
CA ASP A 145 -2.16 5.42 -6.86
C ASP A 145 -2.39 5.54 -5.35
N SER A 146 -1.64 4.77 -4.56
CA SER A 146 -1.88 4.62 -3.12
C SER A 146 -0.57 4.60 -2.30
N PRO A 147 0.26 5.67 -2.32
CA PRO A 147 1.59 5.67 -1.70
C PRO A 147 1.54 5.38 -0.20
N LYS A 148 0.55 5.91 0.52
CA LYS A 148 0.38 5.68 1.98
C LYS A 148 0.13 4.22 2.35
N VAL A 149 -0.51 3.47 1.46
CA VAL A 149 -0.80 2.05 1.69
C VAL A 149 0.48 1.24 1.59
N PHE A 150 1.26 1.48 0.54
CA PHE A 150 2.41 0.66 0.18
C PHE A 150 3.74 1.08 0.83
N LEU A 151 3.88 2.36 1.20
CA LEU A 151 5.11 2.87 1.84
C LEU A 151 5.10 2.75 3.38
N SER A 152 3.96 2.43 4.00
CA SER A 152 3.82 2.36 5.45
C SER A 152 3.45 0.95 5.91
N SER A 153 4.47 0.14 6.17
CA SER A 153 4.37 -1.25 6.67
C SER A 153 3.37 -2.11 5.88
N PRO A 154 3.56 -2.31 4.57
CA PRO A 154 2.62 -3.06 3.73
C PRO A 154 2.43 -4.51 4.19
N GLU A 155 3.48 -5.14 4.72
CA GLU A 155 3.44 -6.50 5.28
C GLU A 155 2.48 -6.62 6.46
N ASP A 156 2.67 -5.79 7.50
CA ASP A 156 1.78 -5.76 8.69
C ASP A 156 0.31 -5.56 8.30
N LYS A 157 0.05 -4.68 7.32
CA LYS A 157 -1.30 -4.41 6.84
C LYS A 157 -1.88 -5.60 6.10
N TYR A 158 -1.10 -6.22 5.24
CA TYR A 158 -1.49 -7.41 4.49
C TYR A 158 -1.88 -8.54 5.43
N GLU A 159 -1.04 -8.85 6.41
CA GLU A 159 -1.31 -9.92 7.38
C GLU A 159 -2.59 -9.66 8.18
N LYS A 160 -2.76 -8.44 8.68
CA LYS A 160 -3.96 -8.05 9.44
C LYS A 160 -5.23 -8.12 8.57
N ALA A 161 -5.16 -7.57 7.37
CA ALA A 161 -6.30 -7.55 6.46
C ALA A 161 -6.69 -8.97 6.01
N LEU A 162 -5.71 -9.82 5.69
CA LEU A 162 -5.93 -11.22 5.32
C LEU A 162 -6.47 -12.05 6.50
N ALA A 163 -5.96 -11.82 7.72
CA ALA A 163 -6.44 -12.51 8.92
C ALA A 163 -7.91 -12.20 9.20
N ALA A 164 -8.31 -10.94 9.02
CA ALA A 164 -9.68 -10.47 9.18
C ALA A 164 -10.60 -10.85 7.99
N ALA A 165 -10.04 -11.15 6.82
CA ALA A 165 -10.81 -11.37 5.60
C ALA A 165 -11.88 -12.47 5.74
N PRO A 166 -13.07 -12.30 5.14
CA PRO A 166 -14.06 -13.37 4.98
C PRO A 166 -13.45 -14.62 4.33
N LYS A 167 -13.99 -15.80 4.65
CA LYS A 167 -13.43 -17.09 4.20
C LYS A 167 -13.20 -17.17 2.67
N LYS A 168 -14.07 -16.53 1.88
CA LYS A 168 -13.97 -16.47 0.41
C LYS A 168 -12.77 -15.66 -0.12
N PHE A 169 -12.20 -14.77 0.70
CA PHE A 169 -11.07 -13.90 0.36
C PHE A 169 -9.79 -14.26 1.13
N LYS A 170 -9.81 -15.29 1.97
CA LYS A 170 -8.61 -15.75 2.70
C LYS A 170 -7.59 -16.46 1.82
N ASP A 171 -7.96 -16.85 0.61
CA ASP A 171 -7.02 -17.40 -0.35
C ASP A 171 -6.05 -16.29 -0.81
N PRO A 172 -4.71 -16.48 -0.67
CA PRO A 172 -3.75 -15.44 -1.02
C PRO A 172 -3.80 -14.98 -2.47
N SER A 173 -4.14 -15.86 -3.42
CA SER A 173 -4.22 -15.49 -4.84
C SER A 173 -5.44 -14.60 -5.10
N VAL A 174 -6.59 -14.93 -4.51
CA VAL A 174 -7.80 -14.11 -4.58
C VAL A 174 -7.57 -12.75 -3.90
N PHE A 175 -6.92 -12.75 -2.74
CA PHE A 175 -6.63 -11.53 -2.00
C PHE A 175 -5.69 -10.59 -2.77
N ARG A 176 -4.66 -11.15 -3.40
CA ARG A 176 -3.74 -10.42 -4.29
C ARG A 176 -4.51 -9.77 -5.44
N ASP A 177 -5.36 -10.51 -6.13
CA ASP A 177 -6.14 -9.97 -7.26
C ASP A 177 -7.05 -8.83 -6.82
N MET A 178 -7.66 -8.91 -5.63
CA MET A 178 -8.44 -7.82 -5.07
C MET A 178 -7.59 -6.59 -4.77
N LEU A 179 -6.42 -6.78 -4.16
CA LEU A 179 -5.52 -5.69 -3.79
C LEU A 179 -4.96 -4.94 -5.02
N LEU A 180 -4.73 -5.66 -6.13
CA LEU A 180 -4.34 -5.06 -7.40
C LEU A 180 -5.45 -4.19 -8.02
N ILE A 181 -6.72 -4.49 -7.72
CA ILE A 181 -7.88 -3.72 -8.18
C ILE A 181 -8.15 -2.53 -7.25
N ASP A 182 -8.10 -2.76 -5.93
CA ASP A 182 -8.38 -1.76 -4.90
C ASP A 182 -7.41 -1.92 -3.71
N PRO A 183 -6.36 -1.09 -3.63
CA PRO A 183 -5.43 -1.11 -2.50
C PRO A 183 -6.06 -0.79 -1.15
N SER A 184 -7.26 -0.18 -1.10
CA SER A 184 -7.94 0.14 0.17
C SER A 184 -8.39 -1.10 0.94
N VAL A 185 -8.37 -2.28 0.30
CA VAL A 185 -8.51 -3.59 0.96
C VAL A 185 -7.52 -3.76 2.11
N LEU A 186 -6.31 -3.21 1.97
CA LEU A 186 -5.31 -3.27 3.02
C LEU A 186 -5.70 -2.51 4.29
N ASP A 187 -6.66 -1.60 4.24
CA ASP A 187 -7.18 -0.91 5.43
C ASP A 187 -8.37 -1.65 6.09
N CYS A 188 -8.76 -2.82 5.57
CA CYS A 188 -9.86 -3.63 6.11
C CYS A 188 -9.37 -4.61 7.20
N TYR A 189 -9.27 -4.15 8.44
CA TYR A 189 -8.76 -4.95 9.57
C TYR A 189 -9.84 -5.62 10.42
N TYR A 190 -11.13 -5.42 10.10
CA TYR A 190 -12.25 -5.95 10.90
C TYR A 190 -13.26 -6.71 10.07
N ASN A 191 -13.83 -7.76 10.65
CA ASN A 191 -14.91 -8.51 10.02
C ASN A 191 -16.03 -8.79 11.05
N CYS A 192 -17.08 -8.00 10.95
CA CYS A 192 -18.22 -8.05 11.86
C CYS A 192 -19.18 -9.23 11.60
N ASP A 193 -18.93 -10.06 10.57
CA ASP A 193 -19.78 -11.22 10.24
C ASP A 193 -19.38 -12.48 11.05
N VAL A 194 -18.22 -12.45 11.70
CA VAL A 194 -17.61 -13.63 12.36
C VAL A 194 -17.76 -13.59 13.89
N GLY A 195 -18.18 -12.47 14.48
CA GLY A 195 -18.33 -12.32 15.93
C GLY A 195 -19.78 -12.26 16.40
N ASP A 196 -20.09 -12.93 17.51
CA ASP A 196 -21.35 -12.75 18.26
C ASP A 196 -21.47 -11.33 18.86
N GLU A 197 -20.35 -10.62 18.95
CA GLU A 197 -20.26 -9.22 19.32
C GLU A 197 -20.49 -8.37 18.06
N GLY A 198 -21.71 -7.84 17.90
CA GLY A 198 -22.09 -7.04 16.74
C GLY A 198 -21.14 -5.88 16.41
N CYS A 199 -21.35 -5.29 15.22
CA CYS A 199 -20.50 -4.27 14.61
C CYS A 199 -19.83 -3.29 15.59
N SER A 200 -18.50 -3.34 15.72
CA SER A 200 -17.69 -2.56 16.67
C SER A 200 -17.56 -1.06 16.33
N SER A 201 -18.52 -0.47 15.62
CA SER A 201 -18.52 0.93 15.14
C SER A 201 -17.37 1.35 14.20
N GLU A 202 -16.42 0.46 13.88
CA GLU A 202 -15.34 0.68 12.91
C GLU A 202 -15.74 0.31 11.47
N CYS A 203 -16.93 0.75 11.02
CA CYS A 203 -17.47 0.40 9.71
C CYS A 203 -16.58 0.83 8.53
N GLY A 204 -15.73 1.84 8.71
CA GLY A 204 -14.83 2.34 7.66
C GLY A 204 -13.78 1.32 7.21
N ASN A 205 -13.34 0.46 8.14
CA ASN A 205 -12.27 -0.52 8.00
C ASN A 205 -12.80 -1.96 8.07
N CYS A 206 -14.10 -2.14 7.82
CA CYS A 206 -14.78 -3.41 7.95
C CYS A 206 -14.99 -4.08 6.59
N TRP A 207 -14.69 -5.37 6.50
CA TRP A 207 -14.91 -6.21 5.32
C TRP A 207 -16.36 -6.21 4.84
N VAL A 208 -17.33 -6.19 5.77
CA VAL A 208 -18.76 -6.12 5.42
C VAL A 208 -19.11 -4.82 4.69
N ALA A 209 -18.49 -3.71 5.09
CA ALA A 209 -18.69 -2.43 4.42
C ALA A 209 -18.01 -2.40 3.05
N TYR A 210 -16.79 -2.95 2.96
CA TYR A 210 -16.07 -3.08 1.69
C TYR A 210 -16.88 -3.86 0.65
N GLU A 211 -17.45 -5.00 1.02
CA GLU A 211 -18.26 -5.82 0.11
C GLU A 211 -19.53 -5.14 -0.42
N ARG A 212 -20.01 -4.10 0.26
CA ARG A 212 -21.25 -3.40 -0.07
C ARG A 212 -21.02 -2.11 -0.90
N ARG A 213 -19.77 -1.75 -1.18
CA ARG A 213 -19.42 -0.57 -2.01
C ARG A 213 -19.61 -0.87 -3.50
#